data_AF-A0A8H6XT26-F1
#
_entry.id   AF-A0A8H6XT26-F1
#
_cell.length_a   1.000
_cell.length_b   1.000
_cell.length_c   1.000
_cell.angle_alpha   90.00
_cell.angle_beta   90.00
_cell.angle_gamma   90.00
#
_symmetry.space_group_name_H-M   'P 1'
#
loop_
_entity.id
_entity.type
_entity.pdbx_description
1 polymer ?
#
loop_
_entity_poly.entity_id
_entity_poly.type
_entity_poly.pdbx_seq_one_letter_code
_entity_poly.pdbx_strand_id
1 'polypeptide(L)'
;MLRMQQSSEFPTKFLGKSLFAFVVLKAPVGSQVKNDRQFQKKVQDSISKHVSSSKSSYKWLTGGIEFVEAIPKNASGKILRRVLREQATALPRAKL
;
A
#
# COMPACT_ATOMS: atom_id res chain seq x y z
N MET A 1 30.14 26.98 20.02
CA MET A 1 29.75 25.57 19.88
C MET A 1 28.86 25.45 18.65
N LEU A 2 29.46 25.16 17.49
CA LEU A 2 28.79 25.03 16.20
C LEU A 2 27.98 23.72 16.17
N ARG A 3 26.68 23.77 15.86
CA ARG A 3 25.94 22.59 15.41
C ARG A 3 25.64 22.76 13.93
N MET A 4 26.53 22.22 13.10
CA MET A 4 26.33 22.12 11.66
C MET A 4 25.15 21.20 11.33
N GLN A 5 24.48 21.59 10.26
CA GLN A 5 23.31 21.02 9.62
C GLN A 5 23.57 19.61 9.07
N GLN A 6 22.50 18.81 8.94
CA GLN A 6 22.17 18.19 7.66
C GLN A 6 20.65 18.20 7.44
N SER A 7 20.23 19.10 6.58
CA SER A 7 19.02 19.02 5.78
C SER A 7 19.02 17.71 5.00
N SER A 8 17.96 16.92 5.11
CA SER A 8 17.38 16.36 3.89
C SER A 8 16.00 16.97 3.79
N GLU A 9 15.92 17.95 2.90
CA GLU A 9 14.69 18.26 2.22
C GLU A 9 14.02 16.92 1.85
N PHE A 10 12.73 16.80 2.06
CA PHE A 10 11.95 15.81 1.33
C PHE A 10 11.51 16.48 0.03
N PRO A 11 12.33 16.55 -1.05
CA PRO A 11 11.83 17.04 -2.32
C PRO A 11 11.10 15.86 -2.96
N THR A 12 9.91 15.55 -2.49
CA THR A 12 8.93 14.97 -3.39
C THR A 12 7.51 15.19 -2.87
N LYS A 13 7.07 16.45 -2.99
CA LYS A 13 5.70 16.74 -3.39
C LYS A 13 5.41 16.03 -4.72
N PHE A 14 5.16 14.71 -4.72
CA PHE A 14 4.46 14.05 -5.81
C PHE A 14 2.96 14.30 -5.60
N LEU A 15 2.50 15.42 -6.13
CA LEU A 15 1.12 15.74 -6.52
C LEU A 15 0.03 14.76 -6.05
N GLY A 16 -0.38 14.87 -4.78
CA GLY A 16 -1.74 14.59 -4.30
C GLY A 16 -2.33 13.17 -4.41
N LYS A 17 -1.62 12.17 -4.97
CA LYS A 17 -2.14 10.78 -5.09
C LYS A 17 -1.11 9.77 -4.56
N SER A 18 -1.21 9.43 -3.29
CA SER A 18 -0.50 8.27 -2.72
C SER A 18 -0.97 6.98 -3.40
N LEU A 19 -0.03 6.14 -3.83
CA LEU A 19 -0.35 4.87 -4.48
C LEU A 19 -0.70 3.83 -3.44
N PHE A 20 -1.92 3.29 -3.55
CA PHE A 20 -2.49 2.33 -2.62
C PHE A 20 -2.79 1.03 -3.35
N ALA A 21 -2.58 -0.11 -2.68
CA ALA A 21 -2.89 -1.43 -3.24
C ALA A 21 -3.92 -2.18 -2.40
N PHE A 22 -4.89 -2.79 -3.08
CA PHE A 22 -5.74 -3.83 -2.52
C PHE A 22 -5.22 -5.19 -2.98
N VAL A 23 -5.04 -6.12 -2.04
CA VAL A 23 -4.45 -7.44 -2.30
C VAL A 23 -5.39 -8.53 -1.78
N VAL A 24 -5.69 -9.50 -2.65
CA VAL A 24 -6.38 -10.75 -2.26
C VAL A 24 -5.33 -11.83 -2.11
N LEU A 25 -5.27 -12.43 -0.92
CA LEU A 25 -4.33 -13.50 -0.61
C LEU A 25 -4.97 -14.87 -0.86
N LYS A 26 -4.14 -15.86 -1.21
CA LYS A 26 -4.58 -17.26 -1.25
C LYS A 26 -4.91 -17.73 0.16
N ALA A 27 -5.90 -18.62 0.28
CA ALA A 27 -6.44 -19.12 1.56
C ALA A 27 -5.40 -19.41 2.67
N PRO A 28 -4.34 -20.21 2.45
CA PRO A 28 -3.40 -20.51 3.54
C PRO A 28 -2.72 -19.27 4.12
N VAL A 29 -2.29 -18.36 3.24
CA VAL A 29 -1.63 -17.11 3.64
C VAL A 29 -2.64 -16.11 4.20
N GLY A 30 -3.85 -16.06 3.63
CA GLY A 30 -4.92 -15.18 4.08
C GLY A 30 -5.30 -15.45 5.54
N SER A 31 -5.42 -16.72 5.93
CA SER A 31 -5.72 -17.10 7.32
C SER A 31 -4.60 -16.69 8.28
N GLN A 32 -3.33 -16.88 7.89
CA GLN A 32 -2.19 -16.47 8.72
C GLN A 32 -2.11 -14.96 8.88
N VAL A 33 -2.34 -14.20 7.81
CA VAL A 33 -2.35 -12.73 7.85
C VAL A 33 -3.48 -12.19 8.73
N LYS A 34 -4.64 -12.84 8.76
CA LYS A 34 -5.75 -12.46 9.65
C LYS A 34 -5.43 -12.73 11.13
N ASN A 35 -4.70 -13.80 11.44
CA ASN A 35 -4.46 -14.24 12.82
C ASN A 35 -3.20 -13.62 13.45
N ASP A 36 -2.20 -13.25 12.64
CA ASP A 36 -0.91 -12.74 13.13
C ASP A 36 -0.58 -11.38 12.51
N ARG A 37 -0.62 -10.34 13.35
CA ARG A 37 -0.30 -8.96 12.97
C ARG A 37 1.16 -8.76 12.60
N GLN A 38 2.10 -9.50 13.21
CA GLN A 38 3.51 -9.42 12.82
C GLN A 38 3.72 -10.05 11.46
N PHE A 39 3.09 -11.20 11.21
CA PHE A 39 3.11 -11.83 9.90
C PHE A 39 2.48 -10.94 8.83
N GLN A 40 1.32 -10.33 9.12
CA GLN A 40 0.69 -9.32 8.25
C GLN A 40 1.67 -8.22 7.87
N LYS A 41 2.37 -7.62 8.85
CA LYS A 41 3.35 -6.56 8.59
C LYS A 41 4.51 -7.06 7.71
N LYS A 42 5.05 -8.26 8.00
CA LYS A 42 6.11 -8.87 7.18
C LYS A 42 5.67 -9.05 5.72
N VAL A 43 4.42 -9.46 5.49
CA VAL A 43 3.87 -9.61 4.14
C VAL A 43 3.72 -8.25 3.45
N GLN A 44 3.22 -7.21 4.15
CA GLN A 44 3.16 -5.85 3.61
C GLN A 44 4.54 -5.31 3.24
N ASP A 45 5.53 -5.46 4.12
CA ASP A 45 6.91 -5.02 3.88
C ASP A 45 7.53 -5.76 2.69
N SER A 46 7.28 -7.06 2.58
CA SER A 46 7.72 -7.88 1.44
C SER A 46 7.15 -7.38 0.11
N ILE A 47 5.85 -7.09 0.06
CA ILE A 47 5.19 -6.56 -1.14
C ILE A 47 5.73 -5.17 -1.48
N SER A 48 5.84 -4.27 -0.50
CA SER A 48 6.39 -2.93 -0.70
C SER A 48 7.83 -2.98 -1.23
N LYS A 49 8.67 -3.86 -0.68
CA LYS A 49 10.05 -4.09 -1.13
C LYS A 49 10.11 -4.66 -2.55
N HIS A 50 9.21 -5.58 -2.88
CA HIS A 50 9.12 -6.13 -4.25
C HIS A 50 8.79 -5.04 -5.27
N VAL A 51 7.83 -4.15 -4.95
CA VAL A 51 7.49 -3.02 -5.82
C VAL A 51 8.64 -2.03 -5.91
N SER A 52 9.28 -1.68 -4.79
CA SER A 52 10.32 -0.67 -4.78
C SER A 52 11.61 -1.10 -5.48
N SER A 53 11.96 -2.38 -5.39
CA SER A 53 13.09 -2.97 -6.13
C SER A 53 12.84 -3.07 -7.63
N SER A 54 11.58 -3.24 -8.04
CA SER A 54 11.22 -3.49 -9.45
C SER A 54 10.79 -2.24 -10.22
N LYS A 55 10.43 -1.15 -9.53
CA LYS A 55 9.80 0.04 -10.12
C LYS A 55 10.45 1.33 -9.63
N SER A 56 10.37 2.36 -10.47
CA SER A 56 10.76 3.73 -10.14
C SER A 56 10.01 4.28 -8.93
N SER A 57 10.66 5.20 -8.18
CA SER A 57 10.18 5.75 -6.90
C SER A 57 8.74 6.28 -6.93
N TYR A 58 8.34 6.97 -8.00
CA TYR A 58 6.98 7.50 -8.15
C TYR A 58 5.89 6.42 -8.29
N LYS A 59 6.25 5.14 -8.48
CA LYS A 59 5.33 3.99 -8.54
C LYS A 59 5.26 3.19 -7.24
N TRP A 60 5.99 3.61 -6.20
CA TRP A 60 6.01 2.91 -4.93
C TRP A 60 4.68 3.07 -4.18
N LEU A 61 4.32 2.06 -3.39
CA LEU A 61 3.06 2.00 -2.65
C LEU A 61 3.07 2.86 -1.39
N THR A 62 3.27 4.16 -1.56
CA THR A 62 3.36 5.15 -0.47
C THR A 62 2.05 5.38 0.29
N GLY A 63 0.92 4.93 -0.27
CA GLY A 63 -0.39 5.01 0.37
C GLY A 63 -0.72 3.82 1.27
N GLY A 64 0.04 2.73 1.18
CA GLY A 64 -0.19 1.50 1.94
C GLY A 64 -0.79 0.36 1.12
N ILE A 65 -1.00 -0.76 1.82
CA ILE A 65 -1.50 -2.03 1.28
C ILE A 65 -2.59 -2.55 2.20
N GLU A 66 -3.76 -2.84 1.64
CA GLU A 66 -4.88 -3.45 2.36
C GLU A 66 -5.19 -4.84 1.82
N PHE A 67 -5.37 -5.78 2.75
CA PHE A 67 -5.77 -7.14 2.42
C PHE A 67 -7.29 -7.24 2.43
N VAL A 68 -7.87 -7.65 1.31
CA VAL A 68 -9.31 -7.82 1.14
C VAL A 68 -9.64 -9.24 0.72
N GLU A 69 -10.85 -9.69 1.02
CA GLU A 69 -11.30 -11.04 0.64
C GLU A 69 -11.54 -11.15 -0.86
N ALA A 70 -12.06 -10.08 -1.48
CA ALA A 70 -12.34 -10.04 -2.90
C ALA A 70 -12.19 -8.63 -3.47
N ILE A 71 -11.74 -8.56 -4.73
CA ILE A 71 -11.76 -7.33 -5.52
C ILE A 71 -13.18 -7.15 -6.11
N PRO A 72 -13.85 -6.01 -5.90
CA PRO A 72 -15.18 -5.77 -6.43
C PRO A 72 -15.15 -5.75 -7.96
N LYS A 73 -16.02 -6.56 -8.56
CA LYS A 73 -16.16 -6.73 -10.00
C LYS A 73 -17.63 -6.61 -10.40
N ASN A 74 -17.90 -6.17 -11.63
CA ASN A 74 -19.24 -6.23 -12.21
C ASN A 74 -19.58 -7.65 -12.69
N ALA A 75 -20.81 -7.85 -13.19
CA ALA A 75 -21.26 -9.14 -13.72
C ALA A 75 -20.39 -9.69 -14.86
N SER A 76 -19.73 -8.82 -15.63
CA SER A 76 -18.78 -9.22 -16.70
C SER A 76 -17.34 -9.43 -16.20
N GLY A 77 -17.09 -9.37 -14.88
CA GLY A 77 -15.76 -9.56 -14.29
C GLY A 77 -14.85 -8.33 -14.34
N LYS A 78 -15.29 -7.18 -14.86
CA LYS A 78 -14.52 -5.93 -14.88
C LYS A 78 -14.39 -5.37 -13.47
N ILE A 79 -13.17 -4.96 -13.10
CA ILE A 79 -12.88 -4.38 -11.77
C ILE A 79 -13.57 -3.02 -11.62
N LEU A 80 -14.28 -2.86 -10.51
CA LEU A 80 -14.96 -1.62 -10.13
C LEU A 80 -13.97 -0.65 -9.46
N ARG A 81 -13.09 -0.04 -10.24
CA ARG A 81 -12.06 0.89 -9.73
C ARG A 81 -12.62 2.08 -8.97
N ARG A 82 -13.84 2.53 -9.28
CA ARG A 82 -14.52 3.62 -8.55
C ARG A 82 -14.74 3.23 -7.09
N VAL A 83 -15.30 2.06 -6.84
CA VAL A 83 -15.57 1.54 -5.49
C VAL A 83 -14.28 1.41 -4.69
N LEU A 84 -13.22 0.88 -5.31
CA LEU A 84 -11.91 0.77 -4.66
C LEU A 84 -11.31 2.14 -4.31
N ARG A 85 -11.50 3.17 -5.14
CA ARG A 85 -11.03 4.54 -4.84
C ARG A 85 -11.80 5.16 -3.68
N GLU A 86 -13.11 4.95 -3.62
CA GLU A 86 -13.96 5.40 -2.52
C GLU A 86 -13.54 4.73 -1.20
N GLN A 87 -13.34 3.41 -1.22
CA GLN A 87 -12.80 2.66 -0.07
C GLN A 87 -11.44 3.18 0.36
N ALA A 88 -10.50 3.38 -0.57
CA ALA A 88 -9.18 3.92 -0.24
C ALA A 88 -9.21 5.35 0.30
N THR A 89 -10.23 6.15 -0.06
CA THR A 89 -10.41 7.50 0.48
C THR A 89 -10.94 7.48 1.91
N ALA A 90 -11.75 6.47 2.26
CA ALA A 90 -12.30 6.29 3.60
C ALA A 90 -11.31 5.66 4.58
N LEU A 91 -10.27 4.97 4.10
CA LEU A 91 -9.25 4.37 4.95
C LEU A 91 -8.33 5.44 5.56
N PRO A 92 -7.94 5.28 6.84
CA PRO A 92 -6.96 6.17 7.45
C PRO A 92 -5.65 6.07 6.67
N ARG A 93 -5.11 7.23 6.27
CA ARG A 93 -3.79 7.28 5.63
C ARG A 93 -2.73 6.86 6.64
N ALA A 94 -2.28 5.62 6.55
CA ALA A 94 -1.14 5.15 7.33
C ALA A 94 0.09 5.97 6.92
N LYS A 95 0.71 6.64 7.89
CA LYS A 95 2.09 7.13 7.73
C LYS A 95 2.98 5.90 7.90
N LEU A 96 3.44 5.32 6.79
CA LEU A 96 4.48 4.29 6.78
C LEU A 96 5.83 4.91 7.13
#